data_AF-F3FMD1-F1
#
_entry.id   AF-F3FMD1-F1
#
_cell.length_a   1.000
_cell.length_b   1.000
_cell.length_c   1.000
_cell.angle_alpha   90.00
_cell.angle_beta   90.00
_cell.angle_gamma   90.00
#
_symmetry.space_group_name_H-M   'P 1'
#
loop_
_entity.id
_entity.type
_entity.pdbx_description
1 polymer ?
#
loop_
_entity_poly.entity_id
_entity_poly.type
_entity_poly.pdbx_seq_one_letter_code
_entity_poly.pdbx_strand_id
1 'polypeptide(L)'
;MTRLDAKLFQALDELRQGGTNELHMAPPEIVNYTEGGQLHYNGFGSHGINFNGLSIEDYVSELNRCGCIDGIDLIKKNHRIRAQTDASGEFNERWRVYDCFTFETSLGRQGADRYHVLFAGKWYRVEKGFRARVEAHFNSLKKVSLIGATGCRNERELIEDLVKNRPDILMLDQTKINPQGVRYANIEPCDFYSKNREFIHLKDGHSSGPISHLWSQGVVSAEALVSDADFRSKLREVVRKKGGGFEAYLPSGKASKFPRQDYTVVYGIMRKPYADGSIDLPFFSKVSLQAACERIRQFGLSIAIELIEKPA
;
A
#
# COMPACT_ATOMS: atom_id res chain seq x y z
N MET A 1 28.19 -5.82 12.06
CA MET A 1 27.54 -5.65 10.75
C MET A 1 27.60 -6.91 9.86
N THR A 2 26.44 -7.46 9.45
CA THR A 2 26.38 -8.52 8.41
C THR A 2 26.52 -7.93 7.00
N ARG A 3 26.83 -8.74 5.98
CA ARG A 3 26.85 -8.29 4.57
C ARG A 3 25.49 -7.74 4.10
N LEU A 4 24.39 -8.23 4.67
CA LEU A 4 23.04 -7.75 4.38
C LEU A 4 22.80 -6.38 5.02
N ASP A 5 23.21 -6.20 6.28
CA ASP A 5 23.11 -4.91 6.96
C ASP A 5 23.98 -3.84 6.30
N ALA A 6 25.11 -4.22 5.72
CA ALA A 6 25.93 -3.31 4.92
C ALA A 6 25.19 -2.80 3.67
N LYS A 7 24.46 -3.68 2.96
CA LYS A 7 23.64 -3.28 1.81
C LYS A 7 22.45 -2.41 2.22
N LEU A 8 21.81 -2.73 3.34
CA LEU A 8 20.76 -1.90 3.92
C LEU A 8 21.28 -0.50 4.27
N PHE A 9 22.46 -0.42 4.87
CA PHE A 9 23.07 0.86 5.23
C PHE A 9 23.45 1.68 4.00
N GLN A 10 24.00 1.03 2.96
CA GLN A 10 24.26 1.68 1.68
C GLN A 10 22.97 2.25 1.06
N ALA A 11 21.88 1.47 1.08
CA ALA A 11 20.58 1.93 0.59
C ALA A 11 20.07 3.15 1.37
N LEU A 12 20.25 3.17 2.69
CA LEU A 12 19.91 4.33 3.52
C LEU A 12 20.79 5.54 3.18
N ASP A 13 22.09 5.37 2.98
CA ASP A 13 23.01 6.44 2.61
C ASP A 13 22.68 7.03 1.23
N GLU A 14 22.30 6.19 0.26
CA GLU A 14 21.82 6.62 -1.06
C GLU A 14 20.58 7.52 -0.93
N LEU A 15 19.59 7.14 -0.12
CA LEU A 15 18.42 7.97 0.17
C LEU A 15 18.78 9.29 0.85
N ARG A 16 19.74 9.26 1.79
CA ARG A 16 20.21 10.48 2.49
C ARG A 16 20.88 11.49 1.57
N GLN A 17 21.44 11.03 0.45
CA GLN A 17 22.05 11.87 -0.60
C GLN A 17 21.02 12.35 -1.64
N GLY A 18 19.74 12.04 -1.47
CA GLY A 18 18.67 12.38 -2.41
C GLY A 18 18.52 11.39 -3.58
N GLY A 19 19.16 10.22 -3.50
CA GLY A 19 18.96 9.12 -4.44
C GLY A 19 17.62 8.41 -4.21
N THR A 20 17.32 7.42 -5.06
CA THR A 20 16.13 6.57 -4.96
C THR A 20 16.52 5.15 -4.57
N ASN A 21 15.75 4.53 -3.67
CA ASN A 21 15.97 3.15 -3.23
C ASN A 21 14.65 2.50 -2.80
N GLU A 22 14.58 1.17 -2.81
CA GLU A 22 13.41 0.38 -2.39
C GLU A 22 13.27 0.20 -0.87
N LEU A 23 14.26 0.64 -0.10
CA LEU A 23 14.16 0.69 1.35
C LEU A 23 12.94 1.53 1.74
N HIS A 24 11.98 0.90 2.41
CA HIS A 24 10.80 1.56 2.94
C HIS A 24 10.56 1.14 4.39
N MET A 25 9.63 1.84 5.05
CA MET A 25 9.27 1.54 6.42
C MET A 25 7.81 1.07 6.50
N ALA A 26 7.58 0.02 7.28
CA ALA A 26 6.25 -0.50 7.59
C ALA A 26 6.23 -0.97 9.05
N PRO A 27 5.08 -0.95 9.74
CA PRO A 27 4.99 -1.50 11.09
C PRO A 27 5.39 -2.99 11.08
N PRO A 28 6.11 -3.48 12.10
CA PRO A 28 6.51 -4.89 12.17
C PRO A 28 5.33 -5.83 12.50
N GLU A 29 4.22 -5.28 13.00
CA GLU A 29 3.01 -6.01 13.35
C GLU A 29 2.12 -6.21 12.10
N ILE A 30 1.68 -7.45 11.86
CA ILE A 30 0.85 -7.82 10.69
C ILE A 30 -0.60 -7.33 10.83
N VAL A 31 -1.05 -7.03 12.05
CA VAL A 31 -2.44 -6.68 12.35
C VAL A 31 -2.45 -5.62 13.46
N ASN A 32 -3.16 -4.51 13.26
CA ASN A 32 -3.33 -3.35 14.17
C ASN A 32 -2.30 -2.22 14.05
N TYR A 33 -2.15 -1.67 12.86
CA TYR A 33 -1.78 -0.25 12.76
C TYR A 33 -3.04 0.58 12.55
N THR A 34 -3.43 1.34 13.58
CA THR A 34 -4.39 2.43 13.40
C THR A 34 -3.60 3.61 12.83
N GLU A 35 -3.74 3.86 11.53
CA GLU A 35 -3.21 5.06 10.88
C GLU A 35 -3.77 6.31 11.57
N GLY A 36 -2.92 7.32 11.80
CA GLY A 36 -3.33 8.66 12.26
C GLY A 36 -2.77 9.13 13.61
N GLY A 37 -2.02 8.31 14.35
CA GLY A 37 -1.32 8.75 15.57
C GLY A 37 -0.01 9.49 15.26
N GLN A 38 0.32 10.53 16.05
CA GLN A 38 1.60 11.23 15.91
C GLN A 38 2.77 10.31 16.29
N LEU A 39 3.84 10.35 15.49
CA LEU A 39 5.05 9.55 15.64
C LEU A 39 6.28 10.43 15.81
N HIS A 40 7.23 10.01 16.66
CA HIS A 40 8.55 10.62 16.82
C HIS A 40 9.66 9.59 16.61
N TYR A 41 10.64 9.93 15.77
CA TYR A 41 11.92 9.23 15.74
C TYR A 41 12.81 9.71 16.89
N ASN A 42 13.47 8.78 17.58
CA ASN A 42 14.28 9.05 18.78
C ASN A 42 15.56 8.21 18.77
N GLY A 43 16.50 8.54 19.66
CA GLY A 43 17.73 7.75 19.89
C GLY A 43 18.97 8.25 19.16
N PHE A 44 18.87 9.39 18.46
CA PHE A 44 19.96 10.00 17.68
C PHE A 44 19.96 11.54 17.72
N GLY A 45 19.50 12.12 18.84
CA GLY A 45 19.43 13.57 19.02
C GLY A 45 18.18 14.24 18.44
N SER A 46 17.26 13.48 17.83
CA SER A 46 15.93 13.94 17.44
C SER A 46 15.07 14.23 18.67
N HIS A 47 14.49 15.44 18.71
CA HIS A 47 13.56 15.92 19.73
C HIS A 47 12.55 16.86 19.07
N GLY A 48 11.31 16.42 18.87
CA GLY A 48 10.19 17.35 18.63
C GLY A 48 9.71 17.58 17.19
N ILE A 49 9.88 16.62 16.28
CA ILE A 49 9.12 16.62 15.01
C ILE A 49 8.00 15.58 15.07
N ASN A 50 6.76 16.06 14.92
CA ASN A 50 5.58 15.22 14.80
C ASN A 50 5.46 14.72 13.35
N PHE A 51 5.53 13.41 13.17
CA PHE A 51 5.22 12.75 11.90
C PHE A 51 3.83 12.11 11.99
N ASN A 52 3.09 12.11 10.89
CA ASN A 52 1.73 11.56 10.85
C ASN A 52 1.67 10.15 10.26
N GLY A 53 2.83 9.56 9.97
CA GLY A 53 2.95 8.25 9.37
C GLY A 53 4.39 7.74 9.43
N LEU A 54 4.53 6.43 9.24
CA LEU A 54 5.81 5.76 9.18
C LEU A 54 6.38 5.84 7.75
N SER A 55 7.28 6.78 7.48
CA SER A 55 7.91 7.00 6.17
C SER A 55 9.43 6.96 6.25
N ILE A 56 10.06 6.38 5.23
CA ILE A 56 11.52 6.37 5.10
C ILE A 56 12.06 7.78 4.79
N GLU A 57 11.32 8.57 4.00
CA GLU A 57 11.65 9.95 3.64
C GLU A 57 11.66 10.86 4.89
N ASP A 58 10.67 10.71 5.75
CA ASP A 58 10.59 11.43 7.04
C ASP A 58 11.77 11.06 7.95
N TYR A 59 12.10 9.77 8.03
CA TYR A 59 13.22 9.29 8.81
C TYR A 59 14.57 9.80 8.28
N VAL A 60 14.77 9.74 6.96
CA VAL A 60 15.97 10.26 6.27
C VAL A 60 16.12 11.77 6.48
N SER A 61 15.02 12.52 6.36
CA SER A 61 14.99 13.96 6.61
C SER A 61 15.41 14.27 8.04
N GLU A 62 14.93 13.50 9.00
CA GLU A 62 15.26 13.69 10.42
C GLU A 62 16.71 13.31 10.75
N LEU A 63 17.23 12.22 10.17
CA LEU A 63 18.65 11.87 10.29
C LEU A 63 19.57 12.98 9.77
N ASN A 64 19.21 13.57 8.61
CA ASN A 64 19.95 14.66 8.01
C ASN A 64 19.85 15.94 8.84
N ARG A 65 18.66 16.30 9.32
CA ARG A 65 18.42 17.46 10.19
C ARG A 65 19.24 17.40 11.48
N CYS A 66 19.33 16.21 12.09
CA CYS A 66 20.11 16.00 13.32
C CYS A 66 21.61 15.82 13.07
N GLY A 67 22.08 15.79 11.82
CA GLY A 67 23.49 15.50 11.51
C GLY A 67 23.94 14.12 12.02
N CYS A 68 23.01 13.15 12.08
CA CYS A 68 23.28 11.83 12.64
C CYS A 68 24.28 11.05 11.75
N ILE A 69 25.36 10.55 12.35
CA ILE A 69 26.43 9.76 11.70
C ILE A 69 26.43 8.29 12.13
N ASP A 70 25.36 7.84 12.79
CA ASP A 70 25.26 6.49 13.34
C ASP A 70 25.29 5.44 12.23
N GLY A 71 26.19 4.46 12.37
CA GLY A 71 26.20 3.28 11.52
C GLY A 71 25.04 2.33 11.82
N ILE A 72 24.81 1.34 10.95
CA ILE A 72 23.66 0.43 11.07
C ILE A 72 23.57 -0.32 12.40
N ASP A 73 24.71 -0.65 13.02
CA ASP A 73 24.74 -1.33 14.32
C ASP A 73 24.19 -0.40 15.45
N LEU A 74 24.44 0.91 15.37
CA LEU A 74 23.87 1.90 16.30
C LEU A 74 22.40 2.18 15.98
N ILE A 75 22.03 2.32 14.71
CA ILE A 75 20.62 2.45 14.30
C ILE A 75 19.79 1.30 14.86
N LYS A 76 20.27 0.07 14.65
CA LYS A 76 19.61 -1.16 15.14
C LYS A 76 19.48 -1.20 16.66
N LYS A 77 20.47 -0.69 17.38
CA LYS A 77 20.51 -0.72 18.84
C LYS A 77 19.72 0.42 19.47
N ASN A 78 19.80 1.63 18.94
CA ASN A 78 19.43 2.86 19.64
C ASN A 78 18.22 3.58 19.04
N HIS A 79 17.96 3.46 17.73
CA HIS A 79 16.91 4.26 17.11
C HIS A 79 15.53 3.67 17.41
N ARG A 80 14.59 4.54 17.78
CA ARG A 80 13.24 4.18 18.25
C ARG A 80 12.18 5.04 17.58
N ILE A 81 10.99 4.47 17.46
CA ILE A 81 9.78 5.16 17.08
C ILE A 81 8.89 5.19 18.32
N ARG A 82 8.51 6.39 18.74
CA ARG A 82 7.49 6.60 19.77
C ARG A 82 6.19 6.99 19.09
N ALA A 83 5.07 6.48 19.57
CA ALA A 83 3.74 6.81 19.08
C ALA A 83 2.92 7.43 20.21
N GLN A 84 2.11 8.44 19.88
CA GLN A 84 1.16 9.03 20.82
C GLN A 84 0.02 8.05 21.07
N THR A 85 -0.32 7.82 22.34
CA THR A 85 -1.50 7.02 22.71
C THR A 85 -2.73 7.92 22.90
N ASP A 86 -3.86 7.54 22.30
CA ASP A 86 -5.13 8.29 22.30
C ASP A 86 -5.65 8.68 23.69
N ALA A 87 -5.23 7.98 24.75
CA ALA A 87 -5.76 8.14 26.11
C ALA A 87 -5.09 9.24 26.95
N SER A 88 -3.84 9.62 26.66
CA SER A 88 -3.05 10.52 27.54
C SER A 88 -2.31 11.63 26.81
N GLY A 89 -2.21 11.57 25.47
CA GLY A 89 -1.35 12.47 24.70
C GLY A 89 0.15 12.23 24.91
N GLU A 90 0.54 11.24 25.71
CA GLU A 90 1.94 10.86 25.94
C GLU A 90 2.48 10.00 24.80
N PHE A 91 3.77 10.17 24.53
CA PHE A 91 4.50 9.38 23.55
C PHE A 91 5.18 8.19 24.23
N ASN A 92 4.76 6.98 23.86
CA ASN A 92 5.37 5.74 24.33
C ASN A 92 6.23 5.11 23.25
N GLU A 93 7.34 4.48 23.63
CA GLU A 93 8.14 3.67 22.69
C GLU A 93 7.27 2.56 22.11
N ARG A 94 7.17 2.55 20.79
CA ARG A 94 6.34 1.60 20.05
C ARG A 94 7.20 0.57 19.34
N TRP A 95 8.20 1.01 18.57
CA TRP A 95 9.03 0.11 17.77
C TRP A 95 10.51 0.53 17.75
N ARG A 96 11.37 -0.43 17.43
CA ARG A 96 12.72 -0.14 16.94
C ARG A 96 12.62 0.26 15.48
N VAL A 97 13.32 1.32 15.08
CA VAL A 97 13.37 1.75 13.67
C VAL A 97 13.79 0.59 12.75
N TYR A 98 14.77 -0.19 13.17
CA TYR A 98 15.25 -1.34 12.38
C TYR A 98 14.19 -2.43 12.18
N ASP A 99 13.26 -2.60 13.13
CA ASP A 99 12.16 -3.56 12.96
C ASP A 99 11.14 -3.09 11.93
N CYS A 100 11.07 -1.78 11.71
CA CYS A 100 10.21 -1.16 10.73
C CYS A 100 10.80 -1.15 9.31
N PHE A 101 12.10 -1.44 9.13
CA PHE A 101 12.67 -1.50 7.79
C PHE A 101 12.15 -2.71 7.02
N THR A 102 11.70 -2.45 5.79
CA THR A 102 11.45 -3.47 4.79
C THR A 102 12.37 -3.20 3.60
N PHE A 103 13.19 -4.18 3.25
CA PHE A 103 14.22 -4.03 2.23
C PHE A 103 14.50 -5.36 1.54
N GLU A 104 14.74 -5.32 0.25
CA GLU A 104 14.94 -6.50 -0.57
C GLU A 104 16.27 -6.38 -1.29
N THR A 105 17.07 -7.45 -1.27
CA THR A 105 18.38 -7.40 -1.93
C THR A 105 18.90 -8.77 -2.30
N SER A 106 19.85 -8.80 -3.24
CA SER A 106 20.53 -10.02 -3.64
C SER A 106 21.95 -10.07 -3.07
N LEU A 107 22.37 -11.26 -2.63
CA LEU A 107 23.74 -11.56 -2.23
C LEU A 107 24.25 -12.82 -2.91
N GLY A 108 25.37 -12.69 -3.64
CA GLY A 108 26.05 -13.81 -4.26
C GLY A 108 27.23 -13.35 -5.12
N ARG A 109 27.77 -14.30 -5.88
CA ARG A 109 28.62 -14.01 -7.05
C ARG A 109 27.73 -14.18 -8.28
N GLN A 110 28.05 -13.50 -9.38
CA GLN A 110 27.29 -13.59 -10.64
C GLN A 110 26.92 -15.05 -10.97
N GLY A 111 25.62 -15.30 -11.19
CA GLY A 111 25.06 -16.63 -11.46
C GLY A 111 24.57 -17.43 -10.24
N ALA A 112 24.90 -17.02 -9.00
CA ALA A 112 24.51 -17.70 -7.77
C ALA A 112 23.87 -16.77 -6.72
N ASP A 113 23.25 -15.68 -7.17
CA ASP A 113 22.63 -14.71 -6.28
C ASP A 113 21.47 -15.31 -5.49
N ARG A 114 21.51 -15.08 -4.18
CA ARG A 114 20.47 -15.45 -3.23
C ARG A 114 19.69 -14.19 -2.89
N TYR A 115 18.39 -14.24 -3.12
CA TYR A 115 17.48 -13.14 -2.83
C TYR A 115 17.10 -13.15 -1.34
N HIS A 116 17.14 -11.99 -0.71
CA HIS A 116 16.86 -11.81 0.71
C HIS A 116 15.90 -10.65 0.92
N VAL A 117 15.07 -10.78 1.94
CA VAL A 117 14.11 -9.76 2.37
C VAL A 117 14.32 -9.50 3.85
N LEU A 118 14.41 -8.24 4.24
CA LEU A 118 14.34 -7.77 5.62
C LEU A 118 12.89 -7.45 5.93
N PHE A 119 12.37 -8.04 7.00
CA PHE A 119 11.03 -7.75 7.50
C PHE A 119 10.98 -8.01 9.01
N ALA A 120 10.31 -7.14 9.77
CA ALA A 120 10.19 -7.23 11.22
C ALA A 120 11.55 -7.45 11.92
N GLY A 121 12.58 -6.74 11.45
CA GLY A 121 13.93 -6.79 12.00
C GLY A 121 14.71 -8.09 11.74
N LYS A 122 14.21 -8.96 10.85
CA LYS A 122 14.84 -10.24 10.51
C LYS A 122 15.06 -10.38 9.01
N TRP A 123 16.21 -10.95 8.66
CA TRP A 123 16.56 -11.30 7.29
C TRP A 123 16.07 -12.70 6.95
N TYR A 124 15.33 -12.81 5.85
CA TYR A 124 14.84 -14.07 5.29
C TYR A 124 15.48 -14.30 3.93
N ARG A 125 15.94 -15.54 3.69
CA ARG A 125 16.36 -15.96 2.36
C ARG A 125 15.17 -16.52 1.61
N VAL A 126 14.86 -15.95 0.46
CA VAL A 126 13.74 -16.40 -0.38
C VAL A 126 14.19 -17.59 -1.22
N GLU A 127 13.40 -18.66 -1.18
CA GLU A 127 13.63 -19.84 -2.03
C GLU A 127 13.35 -19.49 -3.51
N LYS A 128 14.20 -19.97 -4.43
CA LYS A 128 14.15 -19.59 -5.85
C LYS A 128 12.83 -19.99 -6.51
N GLY A 129 12.36 -21.21 -6.24
CA GLY A 129 11.09 -21.71 -6.74
C GLY A 129 9.89 -20.92 -6.19
N PHE A 130 9.90 -20.57 -4.90
CA PHE A 130 8.89 -19.69 -4.33
C PHE A 130 8.87 -18.31 -5.00
N ARG A 131 10.03 -17.68 -5.15
CA ARG A 131 10.14 -16.40 -5.86
C ARG A 131 9.58 -16.50 -7.28
N ALA A 132 9.99 -17.51 -8.03
CA ALA A 132 9.52 -17.72 -9.41
C ALA A 132 8.00 -17.89 -9.50
N ARG A 133 7.36 -18.59 -8.55
CA ARG A 133 5.89 -18.74 -8.51
C ARG A 133 5.18 -17.42 -8.27
N VAL A 134 5.67 -16.60 -7.33
CA VAL A 134 5.07 -15.29 -7.01
C VAL A 134 5.21 -14.33 -8.19
N GLU A 135 6.39 -14.30 -8.83
CA GLU A 135 6.62 -13.48 -10.03
C GLU A 135 5.73 -13.92 -11.20
N ALA A 136 5.63 -15.23 -11.45
CA ALA A 136 4.75 -15.77 -12.47
C ALA A 136 3.28 -15.42 -12.21
N HIS A 137 2.83 -15.50 -10.95
CA HIS A 137 1.49 -15.07 -10.57
C HIS A 137 1.27 -13.58 -10.88
N PHE A 138 2.17 -12.70 -10.43
CA PHE A 138 2.08 -11.27 -10.65
C PHE A 138 2.03 -10.89 -12.14
N ASN A 139 2.85 -11.55 -12.95
CA ASN A 139 2.92 -11.34 -14.40
C ASN A 139 1.69 -11.89 -15.14
N SER A 140 1.00 -12.88 -14.56
CA SER A 140 -0.25 -13.41 -15.13
C SER A 140 -1.47 -12.51 -14.90
N LEU A 141 -1.38 -11.54 -13.99
CA LEU A 141 -2.49 -10.62 -13.72
C LEU A 141 -2.75 -9.71 -14.93
N LYS A 142 -4.02 -9.47 -15.24
CA LYS A 142 -4.44 -8.54 -16.28
C LYS A 142 -3.86 -7.15 -15.97
N LYS A 143 -2.98 -6.65 -16.83
CA LYS A 143 -2.47 -5.28 -16.76
C LYS A 143 -3.42 -4.35 -17.50
N VAL A 144 -3.78 -3.23 -16.88
CA VAL A 144 -4.62 -2.19 -17.49
C VAL A 144 -3.90 -0.85 -17.45
N SER A 145 -4.39 0.09 -18.25
CA SER A 145 -3.92 1.48 -18.30
C SER A 145 -5.14 2.40 -18.26
N LEU A 146 -5.91 2.34 -17.17
CA LEU A 146 -7.11 3.15 -16.98
C LEU A 146 -6.77 4.60 -16.68
N ILE A 147 -5.70 4.85 -15.93
CA ILE A 147 -5.21 6.18 -15.54
C ILE A 147 -4.02 6.58 -16.40
N GLY A 148 -3.07 5.67 -16.61
CA GLY A 148 -1.81 5.91 -17.30
C GLY A 148 -0.78 6.64 -16.43
N ALA A 149 0.36 6.98 -17.02
CA ALA A 149 1.38 7.80 -16.35
C ALA A 149 0.80 9.17 -15.95
N THR A 150 1.21 9.68 -14.79
CA THR A 150 0.69 10.93 -14.22
C THR A 150 1.80 11.88 -13.80
N GLY A 151 1.48 13.18 -13.76
CA GLY A 151 2.32 14.21 -13.15
C GLY A 151 2.06 14.43 -11.65
N CYS A 152 1.05 13.77 -11.08
CA CYS A 152 0.68 13.88 -9.66
C CYS A 152 1.74 13.22 -8.78
N ARG A 153 2.15 13.88 -7.69
CA ARG A 153 3.22 13.40 -6.82
C ARG A 153 2.77 12.37 -5.79
N ASN A 154 1.49 12.41 -5.44
CA ASN A 154 0.87 11.57 -4.42
C ASN A 154 -0.58 11.25 -4.80
N GLU A 155 -1.13 10.30 -4.05
CA GLU A 155 -2.50 9.79 -4.22
C GLU A 155 -3.57 10.87 -4.13
N ARG A 156 -3.41 11.84 -3.22
CA ARG A 156 -4.38 12.93 -3.06
C ARG A 156 -4.42 13.82 -4.29
N GLU A 157 -3.26 14.23 -4.80
CA GLU A 157 -3.17 15.01 -6.05
C GLU A 157 -3.78 14.23 -7.22
N LEU A 158 -3.58 12.91 -7.26
CA LEU A 158 -4.16 12.06 -8.31
C LEU A 158 -5.69 12.00 -8.21
N ILE A 159 -6.25 11.81 -7.02
CA ILE A 159 -7.70 11.82 -6.80
C ILE A 159 -8.30 13.16 -7.23
N GLU A 160 -7.69 14.27 -6.83
CA GLU A 160 -8.13 15.63 -7.19
C GLU A 160 -8.10 15.84 -8.72
N ASP A 161 -7.06 15.36 -9.40
CA ASP A 161 -6.94 15.43 -10.87
C ASP A 161 -8.01 14.58 -11.58
N LEU A 162 -8.19 13.33 -11.15
CA LEU A 162 -9.16 12.40 -11.72
C LEU A 162 -10.60 12.93 -11.58
N VAL A 163 -10.96 13.48 -10.43
CA VAL A 163 -12.28 14.10 -10.22
C VAL A 163 -12.54 15.23 -11.22
N LYS A 164 -11.51 16.01 -11.55
CA LYS A 164 -11.63 17.15 -12.47
C LYS A 164 -11.69 16.72 -13.93
N ASN A 165 -10.91 15.70 -14.31
CA ASN A 165 -10.60 15.40 -15.70
C ASN A 165 -11.22 14.09 -16.23
N ARG A 166 -11.78 13.23 -15.36
CA ARG A 166 -12.26 11.88 -15.73
C ARG A 166 -13.74 11.66 -15.38
N PRO A 167 -14.68 12.19 -16.18
CA PRO A 167 -16.12 12.02 -15.94
C PRO A 167 -16.63 10.59 -16.21
N ASP A 168 -15.78 9.70 -16.71
CA ASP A 168 -16.06 8.28 -16.96
C ASP A 168 -15.86 7.39 -15.71
N ILE A 169 -15.28 7.95 -14.65
CA ILE A 169 -15.14 7.31 -13.33
C ILE A 169 -15.76 8.19 -12.24
N LEU A 170 -16.27 7.57 -11.19
CA LEU A 170 -16.95 8.23 -10.08
C LEU A 170 -16.15 8.09 -8.79
N MET A 171 -15.78 9.21 -8.17
CA MET A 171 -15.10 9.20 -6.87
C MET A 171 -16.00 8.65 -5.77
N LEU A 172 -15.53 7.60 -5.11
CA LEU A 172 -16.10 6.96 -3.93
C LEU A 172 -15.13 6.92 -2.74
N ASP A 173 -13.91 7.45 -2.88
CA ASP A 173 -12.98 7.66 -1.76
C ASP A 173 -13.70 8.30 -0.55
N GLN A 174 -13.36 7.82 0.64
CA GLN A 174 -13.93 8.17 1.95
C GLN A 174 -15.44 7.87 2.11
N THR A 175 -16.06 7.17 1.16
CA THR A 175 -17.47 6.77 1.25
C THR A 175 -17.62 5.52 2.10
N LYS A 176 -18.11 5.67 3.33
CA LYS A 176 -18.27 4.56 4.28
C LYS A 176 -19.67 3.95 4.22
N ILE A 177 -19.74 2.65 3.99
CA ILE A 177 -20.98 1.88 3.95
C ILE A 177 -20.91 0.76 4.98
N ASN A 178 -21.98 0.62 5.77
CA ASN A 178 -22.11 -0.45 6.74
C ASN A 178 -22.91 -1.62 6.15
N PRO A 179 -22.38 -2.87 6.20
CA PRO A 179 -23.12 -4.10 5.93
C PRO A 179 -24.37 -4.26 6.81
N GLN A 180 -25.22 -5.19 6.44
CA GLN A 180 -26.43 -5.51 7.19
C GLN A 180 -26.08 -5.94 8.62
N GLY A 181 -26.70 -5.31 9.61
CA GLY A 181 -26.56 -5.68 11.02
C GLY A 181 -25.21 -5.31 11.67
N VAL A 182 -24.25 -4.77 10.93
CA VAL A 182 -22.94 -4.37 11.47
C VAL A 182 -22.88 -2.86 11.62
N ARG A 183 -22.78 -2.37 12.86
CA ARG A 183 -22.50 -0.95 13.13
C ARG A 183 -20.99 -0.73 13.11
N TYR A 184 -20.56 0.38 12.53
CA TYR A 184 -19.16 0.83 12.48
C TYR A 184 -18.19 -0.01 11.62
N ALA A 185 -18.69 -0.88 10.74
CA ALA A 185 -17.85 -1.57 9.77
C ALA A 185 -17.14 -0.57 8.82
N ASN A 186 -17.85 0.51 8.46
CA ASN A 186 -17.32 1.63 7.68
C ASN A 186 -16.54 1.17 6.43
N ILE A 187 -17.07 0.18 5.71
CA ILE A 187 -16.41 -0.37 4.53
C ILE A 187 -16.45 0.66 3.42
N GLU A 188 -15.28 0.96 2.89
CA GLU A 188 -15.14 1.76 1.68
C GLU A 188 -15.21 0.86 0.44
N PRO A 189 -16.10 1.15 -0.53
CA PRO A 189 -16.29 0.27 -1.68
C PRO A 189 -15.08 0.30 -2.62
N CYS A 190 -14.50 1.47 -2.86
CA CYS A 190 -13.33 1.73 -3.70
C CYS A 190 -13.07 3.24 -3.73
N ASP A 191 -11.91 3.65 -4.24
CA ASP A 191 -11.61 5.07 -4.50
C ASP A 191 -12.39 5.60 -5.69
N PHE A 192 -12.47 4.82 -6.78
CA PHE A 192 -13.23 5.17 -7.99
C PHE A 192 -14.02 3.99 -8.55
N TYR A 193 -15.22 4.30 -9.07
CA TYR A 193 -16.06 3.33 -9.76
C TYR A 193 -16.26 3.71 -11.24
N SER A 194 -16.01 2.81 -12.17
CA SER A 194 -16.13 3.09 -13.62
C SER A 194 -17.44 2.61 -14.23
N LYS A 195 -17.83 3.18 -15.38
CA LYS A 195 -18.95 2.67 -16.19
C LYS A 195 -18.68 1.29 -16.80
N ASN A 196 -17.42 0.85 -16.81
CA ASN A 196 -17.02 -0.49 -17.21
C ASN A 196 -17.10 -1.50 -16.05
N ARG A 197 -17.75 -1.14 -14.93
CA ARG A 197 -17.96 -2.00 -13.75
C ARG A 197 -16.66 -2.35 -13.03
N GLU A 198 -15.73 -1.41 -13.00
CA GLU A 198 -14.45 -1.55 -12.30
C GLU A 198 -14.51 -0.83 -10.95
N PHE A 199 -14.11 -1.53 -9.89
CA PHE A 199 -13.87 -0.99 -8.56
C PHE A 199 -12.38 -0.72 -8.43
N ILE A 200 -11.99 0.55 -8.57
CA ILE A 200 -10.59 0.98 -8.66
C ILE A 200 -10.15 1.43 -7.26
N HIS A 201 -9.14 0.73 -6.74
CA HIS A 201 -8.48 1.01 -5.48
C HIS A 201 -7.10 1.60 -5.76
N LEU A 202 -6.82 2.80 -5.26
CA LEU A 202 -5.59 3.54 -5.50
C LEU A 202 -4.69 3.49 -4.27
N LYS A 203 -3.37 3.54 -4.50
CA LYS A 203 -2.40 3.73 -3.43
C LYS A 203 -1.12 4.35 -3.97
N ASP A 204 -0.59 5.33 -3.26
CA ASP A 204 0.80 5.70 -3.45
C ASP A 204 1.72 4.66 -2.79
N GLY A 205 2.46 3.90 -3.61
CA GLY A 205 3.38 2.86 -3.15
C GLY A 205 4.61 3.37 -2.40
N HIS A 206 4.77 4.69 -2.24
CA HIS A 206 5.81 5.34 -1.42
C HIS A 206 5.23 6.10 -0.22
N SER A 207 3.92 6.05 0.00
CA SER A 207 3.31 6.63 1.20
C SER A 207 3.55 5.77 2.44
N SER A 208 3.28 6.32 3.62
CA SER A 208 3.57 5.69 4.92
C SER A 208 2.74 4.44 5.25
N GLY A 209 1.66 4.18 4.51
CA GLY A 209 0.79 3.02 4.71
C GLY A 209 1.23 1.85 3.82
N PRO A 210 1.30 0.61 4.33
CA PRO A 210 1.72 -0.53 3.53
C PRO A 210 0.71 -0.82 2.41
N ILE A 211 1.22 -1.17 1.22
CA ILE A 211 0.38 -1.52 0.05
C ILE A 211 -0.58 -2.68 0.38
N SER A 212 -0.20 -3.56 1.32
CA SER A 212 -1.05 -4.67 1.79
C SER A 212 -2.38 -4.24 2.41
N HIS A 213 -2.49 -3.02 2.93
CA HIS A 213 -3.78 -2.48 3.39
C HIS A 213 -4.76 -2.30 2.23
N LEU A 214 -4.28 -1.80 1.08
CA LEU A 214 -5.09 -1.65 -0.12
C LEU A 214 -5.64 -3.00 -0.59
N TRP A 215 -4.79 -4.04 -0.58
CA TRP A 215 -5.22 -5.40 -0.93
C TRP A 215 -6.40 -5.82 -0.07
N SER A 216 -6.30 -5.59 1.24
CA SER A 216 -7.32 -5.99 2.19
C SER A 216 -8.62 -5.19 2.01
N GLN A 217 -8.54 -3.89 1.71
CA GLN A 217 -9.71 -3.07 1.38
C GLN A 217 -10.46 -3.62 0.16
N GLY A 218 -9.75 -3.89 -0.93
CA GLY A 218 -10.39 -4.47 -2.13
C GLY A 218 -11.01 -5.84 -1.89
N VAL A 219 -10.38 -6.67 -1.06
CA VAL A 219 -10.92 -7.98 -0.67
C VAL A 219 -12.20 -7.84 0.18
N VAL A 220 -12.20 -6.96 1.19
CA VAL A 220 -13.36 -6.72 2.07
C VAL A 220 -14.52 -6.11 1.30
N SER A 221 -14.24 -5.16 0.41
CA SER A 221 -15.26 -4.58 -0.49
C SER A 221 -15.85 -5.63 -1.42
N ALA A 222 -15.01 -6.44 -2.07
CA ALA A 222 -15.44 -7.55 -2.92
C ALA A 222 -16.34 -8.55 -2.19
N GLU A 223 -15.98 -8.90 -0.96
CA GLU A 223 -16.78 -9.79 -0.11
C GLU A 223 -18.16 -9.19 0.18
N ALA A 224 -18.22 -7.93 0.60
CA ALA A 224 -19.47 -7.23 0.89
C ALA A 224 -20.35 -7.09 -0.35
N LEU A 225 -19.77 -6.75 -1.51
CA LEU A 225 -20.47 -6.68 -2.79
C LEU A 225 -21.13 -8.02 -3.14
N VAL A 226 -20.43 -9.13 -2.97
CA VAL A 226 -20.92 -10.46 -3.36
C VAL A 226 -21.92 -11.03 -2.35
N SER A 227 -21.68 -10.85 -1.05
CA SER A 227 -22.43 -11.52 0.02
C SER A 227 -23.61 -10.71 0.57
N ASP A 228 -23.60 -9.38 0.46
CA ASP A 228 -24.55 -8.51 1.17
C ASP A 228 -25.43 -7.67 0.23
N ALA A 229 -26.74 -7.96 0.20
CA ALA A 229 -27.72 -7.22 -0.59
C ALA A 229 -28.02 -5.81 -0.07
N ASP A 230 -27.93 -5.59 1.25
CA ASP A 230 -28.10 -4.28 1.87
C ASP A 230 -26.92 -3.38 1.55
N PHE A 231 -25.68 -3.90 1.61
CA PHE A 231 -24.48 -3.19 1.16
C PHE A 231 -24.64 -2.72 -0.29
N ARG A 232 -25.05 -3.61 -1.21
CA ARG A 232 -25.31 -3.25 -2.62
C ARG A 232 -26.40 -2.20 -2.76
N SER A 233 -27.47 -2.28 -1.97
CA SER A 233 -28.58 -1.33 -2.01
C SER A 233 -28.12 0.07 -1.58
N LYS A 234 -27.36 0.16 -0.48
CA LYS A 234 -26.78 1.40 0.03
C LYS A 234 -25.76 1.99 -0.95
N LEU A 235 -24.87 1.17 -1.49
CA LEU A 235 -23.89 1.60 -2.50
C LEU A 235 -24.60 2.18 -3.72
N ARG A 236 -25.63 1.51 -4.24
CA ARG A 236 -26.43 2.01 -5.35
C ARG A 236 -27.06 3.37 -5.04
N GLU A 237 -27.58 3.55 -3.84
CA GLU A 237 -28.16 4.83 -3.41
C GLU A 237 -27.11 5.95 -3.36
N VAL A 238 -25.94 5.67 -2.80
CA VAL A 238 -24.83 6.63 -2.74
C VAL A 238 -24.38 7.02 -4.14
N VAL A 239 -24.18 6.05 -5.03
CA VAL A 239 -23.80 6.30 -6.43
C VAL A 239 -24.86 7.13 -7.14
N ARG A 240 -26.14 6.82 -6.96
CA ARG A 240 -27.25 7.60 -7.54
C ARG A 240 -27.25 9.05 -7.03
N LYS A 241 -26.94 9.29 -5.76
CA LYS A 241 -26.87 10.65 -5.17
C LYS A 241 -25.71 11.46 -5.74
N LYS A 242 -24.56 10.83 -6.02
CA LYS A 242 -23.43 11.50 -6.67
C LYS A 242 -23.68 11.82 -8.15
N GLY A 243 -24.59 11.12 -8.80
CA GLY A 243 -25.05 11.42 -10.16
C GLY A 243 -24.20 10.76 -11.27
N GLY A 244 -24.33 11.25 -12.50
CA GLY A 244 -23.58 10.75 -13.67
C GLY A 244 -24.06 9.41 -14.26
N GLY A 245 -25.15 8.85 -13.74
CA GLY A 245 -25.77 7.62 -14.24
C GLY A 245 -24.99 6.34 -13.93
N PHE A 246 -24.03 6.39 -13.00
CA PHE A 246 -23.17 5.26 -12.64
C PHE A 246 -23.95 4.12 -11.97
N GLU A 247 -25.09 4.43 -11.34
CA GLU A 247 -25.94 3.42 -10.72
C GLU A 247 -26.49 2.44 -11.75
N ALA A 248 -26.65 2.82 -13.02
CA ALA A 248 -27.08 1.90 -14.07
C ALA A 248 -26.13 0.69 -14.24
N TYR A 249 -24.86 0.85 -13.86
CA TYR A 249 -23.83 -0.18 -13.96
C TYR A 249 -23.66 -1.00 -12.69
N LEU A 250 -24.36 -0.65 -11.60
CA LEU A 250 -24.44 -1.45 -10.38
C LEU A 250 -25.63 -2.41 -10.45
N PRO A 251 -25.58 -3.55 -9.75
CA PRO A 251 -26.72 -4.45 -9.69
C PRO A 251 -27.89 -3.77 -8.97
N SER A 252 -29.12 -4.23 -9.23
CA SER A 252 -30.25 -3.80 -8.43
C SER A 252 -30.10 -4.39 -7.01
N GLY A 253 -30.38 -3.61 -5.99
CA GLY A 253 -30.30 -4.06 -4.59
C GLY A 253 -31.21 -5.26 -4.26
N LYS A 254 -32.25 -5.46 -5.08
CA LYS A 254 -33.22 -6.56 -4.97
C LYS A 254 -32.82 -7.80 -5.78
N ALA A 255 -31.74 -7.75 -6.57
CA ALA A 255 -31.29 -8.89 -7.34
C ALA A 255 -30.81 -9.99 -6.39
N SER A 256 -31.35 -11.21 -6.56
CA SER A 256 -30.99 -12.37 -5.74
C SER A 256 -29.55 -12.83 -5.96
N LYS A 257 -28.92 -12.45 -7.08
CA LYS A 257 -27.54 -12.81 -7.41
C LYS A 257 -26.75 -11.61 -7.95
N PHE A 258 -25.55 -11.43 -7.42
CA PHE A 258 -24.55 -10.51 -7.94
C PHE A 258 -23.89 -11.12 -9.20
N PRO A 259 -23.88 -10.45 -10.37
CA PRO A 259 -23.28 -11.01 -11.58
C PRO A 259 -21.76 -10.82 -11.54
N ARG A 260 -21.08 -11.65 -10.73
CA ARG A 260 -19.66 -11.56 -10.35
C ARG A 260 -18.71 -11.38 -11.54
N GLN A 261 -19.00 -12.05 -12.65
CA GLN A 261 -18.14 -12.09 -13.84
C GLN A 261 -18.08 -10.75 -14.58
N ASP A 262 -19.07 -9.88 -14.35
CA ASP A 262 -19.16 -8.58 -15.02
C ASP A 262 -18.35 -7.49 -14.31
N TYR A 263 -17.84 -7.75 -13.11
CA TYR A 263 -17.14 -6.76 -12.29
C TYR A 263 -15.67 -7.11 -12.13
N THR A 264 -14.84 -6.08 -12.09
CA THR A 264 -13.40 -6.21 -11.90
C THR A 264 -12.95 -5.37 -10.72
N VAL A 265 -12.16 -5.96 -9.83
CA VAL A 265 -11.39 -5.20 -8.83
C VAL A 265 -10.09 -4.77 -9.49
N VAL A 266 -9.83 -3.47 -9.55
CA VAL A 266 -8.62 -2.90 -10.12
C VAL A 266 -7.78 -2.31 -9.02
N TYR A 267 -6.52 -2.71 -8.93
CA TYR A 267 -5.55 -2.07 -8.06
C TYR A 267 -4.65 -1.13 -8.86
N GLY A 268 -4.72 0.18 -8.61
CA GLY A 268 -3.86 1.20 -9.21
C GLY A 268 -2.79 1.65 -8.23
N ILE A 269 -1.53 1.29 -8.47
CA ILE A 269 -0.43 1.63 -7.57
C ILE A 269 0.46 2.68 -8.21
N MET A 270 0.56 3.85 -7.58
CA MET A 270 1.51 4.88 -8.02
C MET A 270 2.93 4.44 -7.66
N ARG A 271 3.81 4.43 -8.66
CA ARG A 271 5.21 4.01 -8.52
C ARG A 271 6.13 4.99 -9.24
N LYS A 272 7.25 5.30 -8.59
CA LYS A 272 8.40 5.90 -9.25
C LYS A 272 9.09 4.79 -10.06
N PRO A 273 9.59 5.07 -11.26
CA PRO A 273 10.47 4.14 -11.96
C PRO A 273 11.68 3.77 -11.11
N TYR A 274 12.15 2.53 -11.24
CA TYR A 274 13.45 2.13 -10.73
C TYR A 274 14.58 2.84 -11.45
N ALA A 275 15.80 2.69 -10.92
CA ALA A 275 16.99 3.25 -11.55
C ALA A 275 17.22 2.76 -13.00
N ASP A 276 16.69 1.58 -13.36
CA ASP A 276 16.74 1.03 -14.72
C ASP A 276 15.56 1.47 -15.61
N GLY A 277 14.67 2.33 -15.09
CA GLY A 277 13.47 2.84 -15.77
C GLY A 277 12.28 1.89 -15.75
N SER A 278 12.40 0.68 -15.18
CA SER A 278 11.27 -0.23 -15.05
C SER A 278 10.33 0.18 -13.91
N ILE A 279 9.08 -0.28 -13.97
CA ILE A 279 8.10 -0.08 -12.91
C ILE A 279 7.61 -1.44 -12.43
N ASP A 280 7.75 -1.70 -11.14
CA ASP A 280 7.34 -2.93 -10.50
C ASP A 280 6.92 -2.69 -9.04
N LEU A 281 6.48 -3.75 -8.39
CA LEU A 281 6.23 -3.80 -6.96
C LEU A 281 7.35 -4.53 -6.22
N PRO A 282 7.61 -4.16 -4.95
CA PRO A 282 8.41 -4.98 -4.05
C PRO A 282 7.88 -6.41 -3.96
N PHE A 283 8.77 -7.39 -3.83
CA PHE A 283 8.45 -8.80 -3.76
C PHE A 283 7.43 -9.12 -2.66
N PHE A 284 7.56 -8.53 -1.46
CA PHE A 284 6.59 -8.76 -0.38
C PHE A 284 5.19 -8.23 -0.71
N SER A 285 5.10 -7.12 -1.45
CA SER A 285 3.82 -6.61 -1.96
C SER A 285 3.21 -7.58 -2.95
N LYS A 286 4.01 -8.25 -3.79
CA LYS A 286 3.54 -9.31 -4.70
C LYS A 286 3.07 -10.57 -3.95
N VAL A 287 3.79 -10.98 -2.90
CA VAL A 287 3.39 -12.12 -2.04
C VAL A 287 2.02 -11.87 -1.41
N SER A 288 1.83 -10.70 -0.81
CA SER A 288 0.55 -10.34 -0.18
C SER A 288 -0.57 -10.13 -1.20
N LEU A 289 -0.26 -9.59 -2.38
CA LEU A 289 -1.21 -9.45 -3.49
C LEU A 289 -1.71 -10.82 -3.97
N GLN A 290 -0.83 -11.83 -4.07
CA GLN A 290 -1.24 -13.17 -4.49
C GLN A 290 -2.37 -13.73 -3.60
N ALA A 291 -2.23 -13.61 -2.27
CA ALA A 291 -3.26 -14.07 -1.33
C ALA A 291 -4.58 -13.30 -1.49
N ALA A 292 -4.51 -11.98 -1.72
CA ALA A 292 -5.69 -11.17 -1.98
C ALA A 292 -6.39 -11.54 -3.31
N CYS A 293 -5.61 -11.75 -4.38
CA CYS A 293 -6.13 -12.21 -5.67
C CYS A 293 -6.82 -13.57 -5.56
N GLU A 294 -6.25 -14.52 -4.82
CA GLU A 294 -6.86 -15.83 -4.59
C GLU A 294 -8.22 -15.68 -3.88
N ARG A 295 -8.31 -14.83 -2.86
CA ARG A 295 -9.56 -14.57 -2.13
C ARG A 295 -10.61 -13.86 -2.99
N ILE A 296 -10.23 -12.87 -3.79
CA ILE A 296 -11.15 -12.20 -4.73
C ILE A 296 -11.66 -13.17 -5.81
N ARG A 297 -10.79 -14.06 -6.32
CA ARG A 297 -11.19 -15.11 -7.27
C ARG A 297 -12.18 -16.11 -6.66
N GLN A 298 -12.07 -16.43 -5.37
CA GLN A 298 -13.07 -17.27 -4.67
C GLN A 298 -14.44 -16.61 -4.65
N PHE A 299 -14.51 -15.27 -4.64
CA PHE A 299 -15.76 -14.53 -4.81
C PHE A 299 -16.26 -14.51 -6.26
N GLY A 300 -15.47 -15.00 -7.23
CA GLY A 300 -15.82 -15.10 -8.66
C GLY A 300 -15.64 -13.80 -9.44
N LEU A 301 -14.89 -12.84 -8.89
CA LEU A 301 -14.59 -11.55 -9.49
C LEU A 301 -13.28 -11.59 -10.29
N SER A 302 -13.20 -10.75 -11.32
CA SER A 302 -11.93 -10.51 -12.04
C SER A 302 -11.04 -9.56 -11.25
N ILE A 303 -9.72 -9.69 -11.43
CA ILE A 303 -8.73 -8.75 -10.88
C ILE A 303 -7.89 -8.19 -12.03
N ALA A 304 -7.65 -6.89 -11.99
CA ALA A 304 -6.64 -6.24 -12.81
C ALA A 304 -5.72 -5.38 -11.94
N ILE A 305 -4.56 -5.05 -12.49
CA ILE A 305 -3.59 -4.16 -11.84
C ILE A 305 -3.08 -3.13 -12.83
N GLU A 306 -2.85 -1.93 -12.33
CA GLU A 306 -2.21 -0.84 -13.03
C GLU A 306 -1.05 -0.30 -12.18
N LEU A 307 0.13 -0.21 -12.78
CA LEU A 307 1.24 0.51 -12.17
C LEU A 307 1.27 1.90 -12.81
N ILE A 308 0.93 2.90 -12.01
CA ILE A 308 0.77 4.29 -12.42
C ILE A 308 2.12 4.97 -12.23
N GLU A 309 2.83 5.23 -13.32
CA GLU A 309 4.09 5.97 -13.26
C GLU A 309 3.86 7.36 -12.69
N LYS A 310 4.63 7.75 -11.68
CA LYS A 310 4.59 9.09 -11.09
C LYS A 310 5.99 9.72 -11.02
N PRO A 311 6.10 11.05 -10.91
CA PRO A 311 7.39 11.73 -10.77
C PRO A 311 8.11 11.32 -9.48
N ALA A 312 9.43 11.48 -9.50
CA ALA A 312 10.29 11.26 -8.35
C ALA A 312 10.03 12.26 -7.21
#